data_AF-A0A527ZFZ5-F1
#
_entry.id   AF-A0A527ZFZ5-F1
#
_cell.length_a   1.000
_cell.length_b   1.000
_cell.length_c   1.000
_cell.angle_alpha   90.00
_cell.angle_beta   90.00
_cell.angle_gamma   90.00
#
_symmetry.space_group_name_H-M   'P 1'
#
loop_
_entity.id
_entity.type
_entity.pdbx_description
1 polymer ?
#
loop_
_entity_poly.entity_id
_entity_poly.type
_entity_poly.pdbx_seq_one_letter_code
_entity_poly.pdbx_strand_id
1 'polypeptide(L)'
;VMFHCLDTIDRSLSGDIKYYGSIDLIDARHPQTILAYGLNGKPLPVENGAPLRVRVERQIGYKMPKYLRKIELVDSFATIGGGRGGYWEDNGYDWYGGI
;
A
#
# COMPACT_ATOMS: atom_id res chain seq x y z
N VAL A 1 0.93 7.55 6.47
CA VAL A 1 0.68 6.17 6.94
C VAL A 1 1.33 5.21 5.97
N MET A 2 2.29 4.40 6.44
CA MET A 2 2.97 3.39 5.64
C MET A 2 2.27 2.03 5.75
N PHE A 3 2.16 1.34 4.62
CA PHE A 3 1.68 -0.02 4.50
C PHE A 3 2.80 -0.91 3.98
N HIS A 4 3.15 -1.93 4.75
CA HIS A 4 4.15 -2.93 4.38
C HIS A 4 3.45 -4.22 4.00
N CYS A 5 3.83 -4.84 2.89
CA CYS A 5 3.14 -6.00 2.33
C CYS A 5 4.02 -7.26 2.35
N LEU A 6 3.38 -8.42 2.17
CA LEU A 6 4.06 -9.71 2.16
C LEU A 6 4.67 -10.08 0.80
N ASP A 7 4.11 -9.54 -0.28
CA ASP A 7 4.52 -9.84 -1.64
C ASP A 7 5.90 -9.26 -1.98
N THR A 8 6.66 -10.04 -2.74
CA THR A 8 7.89 -9.61 -3.37
C THR A 8 7.52 -9.02 -4.72
N ILE A 9 7.66 -7.70 -4.87
CA ILE A 9 7.30 -6.99 -6.10
C ILE A 9 8.39 -7.09 -7.17
N ASP A 10 9.64 -7.20 -6.72
CA ASP A 10 10.81 -7.33 -7.60
C ASP A 10 11.95 -8.05 -6.87
N ARG A 11 13.00 -8.45 -7.59
CA ARG A 11 14.19 -9.11 -7.06
C ARG A 11 15.46 -8.44 -7.56
N SER A 12 16.33 -8.11 -6.63
CA SER A 12 17.66 -7.57 -6.91
C SER A 12 18.75 -8.59 -6.58
N LEU A 13 20.00 -8.28 -6.95
CA LEU A 13 21.16 -9.09 -6.57
C LEU A 13 21.34 -9.20 -5.04
N SER A 14 20.83 -8.24 -4.27
CA SER A 14 20.87 -8.23 -2.80
C SER A 14 19.63 -8.89 -2.15
N GLY A 15 18.68 -9.38 -2.94
CA GLY A 15 17.52 -10.14 -2.46
C GLY A 15 16.17 -9.59 -2.93
N ASP A 16 15.11 -10.12 -2.30
CA ASP A 16 13.71 -9.79 -2.56
C ASP A 16 13.38 -8.34 -2.14
N ILE A 17 12.73 -7.60 -3.03
CA ILE A 17 12.16 -6.28 -2.75
C ILE A 17 10.68 -6.47 -2.39
N LYS A 18 10.30 -6.08 -1.17
CA LYS A 18 8.91 -6.17 -0.70
C LYS A 18 8.09 -4.98 -1.15
N TYR A 19 6.84 -5.23 -1.52
CA TYR A 19 5.93 -4.14 -1.85
C TYR A 19 5.59 -3.31 -0.61
N TYR A 20 5.52 -2.01 -0.80
CA TYR A 20 5.09 -1.07 0.22
C TYR A 20 4.52 0.19 -0.44
N GLY A 21 3.64 0.87 0.29
CA GLY A 21 3.02 2.10 -0.17
C GLY A 21 2.59 2.97 1.00
N SER A 22 2.11 4.18 0.70
CA SER A 22 1.66 5.11 1.73
C SER A 22 0.52 6.00 1.27
N ILE A 23 -0.19 6.55 2.25
CA ILE A 23 -1.16 7.63 2.10
C ILE A 23 -0.96 8.66 3.21
N ASP A 24 -1.46 9.88 3.04
CA ASP A 24 -1.47 10.88 4.12
C ASP A 24 -2.44 10.50 5.26
N LEU A 25 -2.39 11.25 6.36
CA LEU A 25 -3.26 11.01 7.52
C LEU A 25 -4.73 11.40 7.27
N ILE A 26 -5.02 12.30 6.34
CA ILE A 26 -6.37 12.74 6.00
C ILE A 26 -7.09 11.59 5.29
N ASP A 27 -6.49 11.05 4.23
CA ASP A 27 -7.01 9.90 3.49
C ASP A 27 -7.04 8.65 4.36
N ALA A 28 -6.05 8.43 5.25
CA ALA A 28 -6.09 7.31 6.18
C ALA A 28 -7.25 7.37 7.18
N ARG A 29 -7.71 8.59 7.54
CA ARG A 29 -8.85 8.80 8.43
C ARG A 29 -10.17 8.95 7.69
N HIS A 30 -10.15 8.97 6.36
CA HIS A 30 -11.36 9.11 5.57
C HIS A 30 -12.30 7.91 5.83
N PRO A 31 -13.61 8.12 6.07
CA PRO A 31 -14.53 7.04 6.41
C PRO A 31 -14.64 5.90 5.37
N GLN A 32 -14.30 6.17 4.11
CA GLN A 32 -14.28 5.16 3.04
C GLN A 32 -12.93 4.43 2.91
N THR A 33 -11.92 4.83 3.67
CA THR A 33 -10.64 4.10 3.72
C THR A 33 -10.78 2.94 4.68
N ILE A 34 -10.72 1.73 4.14
CA ILE A 34 -11.00 0.51 4.90
C ILE A 34 -9.91 -0.55 4.72
N LEU A 35 -9.79 -1.42 5.71
CA LEU A 35 -9.11 -2.70 5.57
C LEU A 35 -10.12 -3.75 5.14
N ALA A 36 -10.06 -4.15 3.88
CA ALA A 36 -10.99 -5.13 3.31
C ALA A 36 -10.45 -6.55 3.50
N TYR A 37 -11.27 -7.41 4.11
CA TYR A 37 -11.04 -8.85 4.27
C TYR A 37 -12.05 -9.71 3.48
N GLY A 38 -12.94 -9.06 2.72
CA GLY A 38 -13.95 -9.69 1.87
C GLY A 38 -14.16 -8.94 0.56
N LEU A 39 -14.71 -9.64 -0.43
CA LEU A 39 -15.08 -9.09 -1.74
C LEU A 39 -16.40 -9.72 -2.20
N ASN A 40 -17.38 -8.88 -2.54
CA ASN A 40 -18.69 -9.30 -3.06
C ASN A 40 -19.39 -10.37 -2.20
N GLY A 41 -19.38 -10.16 -0.88
CA GLY A 41 -20.02 -11.07 0.09
C GLY A 41 -19.27 -12.38 0.35
N LYS A 42 -18.05 -12.53 -0.18
CA LYS A 42 -17.20 -13.72 0.01
C LYS A 42 -15.87 -13.34 0.68
N PRO A 43 -15.13 -14.31 1.26
CA PRO A 43 -13.75 -14.07 1.69
C PRO A 43 -12.91 -13.48 0.56
N LEU A 44 -11.96 -12.59 0.90
CA LEU A 44 -11.10 -11.95 -0.09
C LEU A 44 -10.28 -13.01 -0.85
N PRO A 45 -10.34 -13.06 -2.19
CA PRO A 45 -9.48 -13.96 -2.97
C PRO A 45 -8.00 -13.57 -2.89
N VAL A 46 -7.12 -14.55 -3.06
CA VAL A 46 -5.66 -14.34 -2.94
C VAL A 46 -5.18 -13.32 -3.96
N GLU A 47 -5.59 -13.43 -5.22
CA GLU A 47 -5.25 -12.50 -6.30
C GLU A 47 -5.66 -11.05 -5.99
N ASN A 48 -6.70 -10.86 -5.16
CA ASN A 48 -7.19 -9.58 -4.72
C ASN A 48 -6.56 -9.08 -3.41
N GLY A 49 -5.67 -9.86 -2.79
CA GLY A 49 -4.86 -9.43 -1.64
C GLY A 49 -5.20 -10.07 -0.31
N ALA A 50 -5.75 -11.30 -0.31
CA ALA A 50 -6.03 -12.04 0.91
C ALA A 50 -4.82 -12.14 1.85
N PRO A 51 -5.02 -12.22 3.17
CA PRO A 51 -6.31 -12.16 3.87
C PRO A 51 -6.82 -10.72 4.07
N LEU A 52 -5.98 -9.71 3.82
CA LEU A 52 -6.27 -8.33 4.14
C LEU A 52 -5.60 -7.37 3.14
N ARG A 53 -6.38 -6.43 2.63
CA ARG A 53 -5.89 -5.34 1.77
C ARG A 53 -6.36 -3.99 2.26
N VAL A 54 -5.70 -2.94 1.77
CA VAL A 54 -6.16 -1.56 1.94
C VAL A 54 -7.06 -1.19 0.76
N ARG A 55 -8.12 -0.44 1.03
CA ARG A 55 -8.96 0.27 0.05
C ARG A 55 -8.95 1.74 0.42
N VAL A 56 -8.62 2.59 -0.55
CA VAL A 56 -8.55 4.05 -0.38
C VAL A 56 -9.34 4.66 -1.53
N GLU A 57 -10.66 4.80 -1.36
CA GLU A 57 -11.58 5.09 -2.47
C GLU A 57 -11.36 6.45 -3.14
N ARG A 58 -10.61 7.36 -2.50
CA ARG A 58 -10.23 8.66 -3.06
C ARG A 58 -8.98 8.62 -3.94
N GLN A 59 -8.29 7.47 -4.03
CA GLN A 59 -7.04 7.32 -4.78
C GLN A 59 -7.12 6.19 -5.83
N ILE A 60 -6.24 6.26 -6.83
CA ILE A 60 -6.13 5.28 -7.91
C ILE A 60 -5.60 3.91 -7.43
N GLY A 61 -5.83 2.86 -8.22
CA GLY A 61 -5.65 1.47 -7.81
C GLY A 61 -4.25 1.07 -7.31
N TYR A 62 -3.16 1.66 -7.81
CA TYR A 62 -1.81 1.31 -7.31
C TYR A 62 -1.57 1.78 -5.87
N LYS A 63 -2.35 2.76 -5.39
CA LYS A 63 -2.34 3.27 -4.00
C LYS A 63 -3.14 2.39 -3.03
N MET A 64 -3.62 1.22 -3.48
CA MET A 64 -4.39 0.28 -2.66
C MET A 64 -3.63 -1.04 -2.40
N PRO A 65 -2.67 -1.05 -1.46
CA PRO A 65 -1.84 -2.23 -1.16
C PRO A 65 -2.63 -3.52 -0.88
N LYS A 66 -2.09 -4.62 -1.39
CA LYS A 66 -2.57 -5.99 -1.19
C LYS A 66 -1.64 -6.71 -0.20
N TYR A 67 -2.11 -7.80 0.43
CA TYR A 67 -1.27 -8.66 1.29
C TYR A 67 -0.67 -7.91 2.49
N LEU A 68 -1.48 -7.11 3.17
CA LEU A 68 -1.05 -6.20 4.23
C LEU A 68 -0.44 -6.95 5.42
N ARG A 69 0.77 -6.54 5.84
CA ARG A 69 1.53 -7.12 6.96
C ARG A 69 1.64 -6.18 8.15
N LYS A 70 2.00 -4.93 7.91
CA LYS A 70 2.28 -3.92 8.95
C LYS A 70 1.74 -2.57 8.50
N ILE A 71 1.09 -1.86 9.42
CA ILE A 71 0.75 -0.45 9.28
C ILE A 71 1.65 0.34 10.22
N GLU A 72 2.24 1.42 9.74
CA GLU A 72 3.19 2.22 10.51
C GLU A 72 2.93 3.71 10.30
N LEU A 73 2.92 4.47 11.39
CA LEU A 73 2.89 5.92 11.34
C LEU A 73 4.33 6.42 11.34
N VAL A 74 4.65 7.26 10.36
CA VAL A 74 5.97 7.84 10.17
C VAL A 74 5.80 9.34 9.96
N ASP A 75 6.78 10.11 10.41
CA ASP A 75 6.88 11.55 10.21
C ASP A 75 7.60 11.91 8.89
N SER A 76 8.41 10.98 8.35
CA SER A 76 9.16 11.14 7.11
C SER A 76 9.34 9.82 6.35
N PHE A 77 9.51 9.91 5.02
CA PHE A 77 9.83 8.78 4.16
C PHE A 77 11.32 8.62 3.90
N ALA A 78 12.16 9.60 4.29
CA ALA A 78 13.56 9.69 3.86
C ALA A 78 14.41 8.45 4.14
N THR A 79 14.02 7.63 5.12
CA THR A 79 14.72 6.39 5.52
C THR A 79 14.03 5.11 5.05
N ILE A 80 13.00 5.19 4.21
CA ILE A 80 12.18 4.06 3.77
C ILE A 80 12.30 3.89 2.26
N GLY A 81 12.91 2.77 1.85
CA GLY A 81 13.25 2.45 0.46
C GLY A 81 13.93 3.62 -0.27
N GLY A 82 13.37 4.06 -1.39
CA GLY A 82 13.88 5.18 -2.21
C GLY A 82 13.49 6.57 -1.71
N GLY A 83 12.80 6.67 -0.57
CA GLY A 83 12.50 7.94 0.09
C GLY A 83 11.29 8.69 -0.46
N ARG A 84 10.55 8.12 -1.43
CA ARG A 84 9.44 8.80 -2.11
C ARG A 84 8.05 8.35 -1.65
N GLY A 85 7.98 7.51 -0.61
CA GLY A 85 6.74 7.15 0.06
C GLY A 85 6.08 5.86 -0.44
N GLY A 86 6.67 5.15 -1.38
CA GLY A 86 6.14 3.86 -1.84
C GLY A 86 6.95 3.31 -3.01
N TYR A 87 6.73 2.05 -3.34
CA TYR A 87 7.47 1.39 -4.41
C TYR A 87 7.24 2.04 -5.78
N TRP A 88 6.00 2.39 -6.11
CA TRP A 88 5.71 3.00 -7.43
C TRP A 88 6.25 4.43 -7.51
N GLU A 89 6.14 5.16 -6.41
CA GLU A 89 6.66 6.51 -6.26
C GLU A 89 8.18 6.52 -6.39
N ASP A 90 8.85 5.53 -5.79
CA ASP A 90 10.27 5.23 -5.97
C ASP A 90 10.65 4.84 -7.40
N ASN A 91 9.67 4.65 -8.28
CA ASN A 91 9.85 4.36 -9.70
C ASN A 91 9.22 5.41 -10.61
N GLY A 92 8.93 6.62 -10.09
CA GLY A 92 8.52 7.78 -10.89
C GLY A 92 7.01 8.03 -10.97
N TYR A 93 6.19 7.30 -10.22
CA TYR A 93 4.77 7.59 -10.10
C TYR A 93 4.54 8.76 -9.14
N ASP A 94 3.43 9.47 -9.32
CA ASP A 94 3.03 10.53 -8.40
C ASP A 94 2.73 9.97 -7.00
N TRP A 95 3.11 10.71 -5.95
CA TRP A 95 2.80 10.25 -4.60
C TRP A 95 1.31 10.37 -4.26
N TYR A 96 0.64 11.40 -4.80
CA TYR A 96 -0.79 11.59 -4.67
C TYR A 96 -1.49 11.37 -6.00
N GLY A 97 -2.25 10.27 -6.11
CA GLY A 97 -2.99 9.88 -7.31
C GLY A 97 -4.51 9.88 -7.10
N GLY A 98 -5.03 10.86 -6.38
CA GLY A 98 -6.44 10.94 -5.98
C GLY A 98 -7.21 12.17 -6.48
N ILE A 99 -8.47 12.29 -6.02
CA ILE A 99 -9.38 13.42 -6.26
C ILE A 99 -9.74 14.18 -4.98
#